data_AF-A0A3B3BZW8-F1
#
_entry.id   AF-A0A3B3BZW8-F1
#
_cell.length_a   1.000
_cell.length_b   1.000
_cell.length_c   1.000
_cell.angle_alpha   90.00
_cell.angle_beta   90.00
_cell.angle_gamma   90.00
#
_symmetry.space_group_name_H-M   'P 1'
#
loop_
_entity.id
_entity.type
_entity.pdbx_description
1 polymer ?
#
loop_
_entity_poly.entity_id
_entity_poly.type
_entity_poly.pdbx_seq_one_letter_code
_entity_poly.pdbx_strand_id
1 'polypeptide(L)'
;METDKILPELQAEKDALDPAFQHCLRLLEREIEKNQRDEGKEEEKFIDVVINKNMKLGQKVLIPVKQFPKVSDKAADIYIPLIL
;
A
#
# COMPACT_ATOMS: atom_id res chain seq x y z
N MET A 1 -13.27 6.07 -21.41
CA MET A 1 -13.93 5.15 -22.37
C MET A 1 -13.05 3.97 -22.82
N GLU A 2 -11.87 3.74 -22.22
CA GLU A 2 -11.14 2.46 -22.33
C GLU A 2 -11.10 1.68 -21.01
N THR A 3 -11.17 2.37 -19.87
CA THR A 3 -11.18 1.79 -18.51
C THR A 3 -12.32 0.80 -18.25
N ASP A 4 -13.52 1.05 -18.80
CA ASP A 4 -14.70 0.20 -18.62
C ASP A 4 -14.53 -1.21 -19.22
N LYS A 5 -13.65 -1.36 -20.22
CA LYS A 5 -13.34 -2.67 -20.83
C LYS A 5 -12.15 -3.37 -20.18
N ILE A 6 -11.22 -2.61 -19.60
CA ILE A 6 -10.00 -3.15 -19.00
C ILE A 6 -10.29 -3.88 -17.68
N LEU A 7 -11.18 -3.34 -16.85
CA LEU A 7 -11.52 -3.93 -15.54
C LEU A 7 -12.05 -5.39 -15.63
N PRO A 8 -13.04 -5.72 -16.48
CA PRO A 8 -13.49 -7.11 -16.62
C PRO A 8 -12.42 -8.04 -17.20
N GLU A 9 -11.53 -7.55 -18.06
CA GLU A 9 -10.42 -8.34 -18.59
C GLU A 9 -9.39 -8.69 -17.51
N LEU A 10 -9.04 -7.72 -16.63
CA LEU A 10 -8.13 -7.96 -15.50
C LEU A 10 -8.73 -8.95 -14.48
N GLN A 11 -10.04 -8.91 -14.27
CA GLN A 11 -10.74 -9.87 -13.41
C GLN A 11 -10.72 -11.29 -14.00
N ALA A 12 -10.98 -11.40 -15.31
CA ALA A 12 -10.92 -12.68 -16.01
C ALA A 12 -9.49 -13.27 -16.01
N GLU A 13 -8.45 -12.44 -16.19
CA GLU A 13 -7.06 -12.90 -16.09
C GLU A 13 -6.73 -13.39 -14.67
N LYS A 14 -7.24 -12.72 -13.64
CA LYS A 14 -7.02 -13.11 -12.24
C LYS A 14 -7.59 -14.50 -11.96
N ASP A 15 -8.81 -14.76 -12.43
CA ASP A 15 -9.52 -16.02 -12.19
C ASP A 15 -8.92 -17.19 -13.01
N ALA A 16 -8.29 -16.88 -14.15
CA ALA A 16 -7.61 -17.87 -15.00
C ALA A 16 -6.16 -18.16 -14.58
N LEU A 17 -5.54 -17.28 -13.78
CA LEU A 17 -4.12 -17.37 -13.42
C LEU A 17 -3.87 -18.44 -12.34
N ASP A 18 -2.86 -19.28 -12.56
CA ASP A 18 -2.45 -20.30 -11.59
C ASP A 18 -1.98 -19.64 -10.28
N PRO A 19 -2.50 -20.06 -9.11
CA PRO A 19 -2.05 -19.64 -7.79
C PRO A 19 -0.53 -19.72 -7.56
N ALA A 20 0.23 -20.53 -8.31
CA ALA A 20 1.68 -20.54 -8.24
C ALA A 20 2.32 -19.16 -8.54
N PHE A 21 1.67 -18.33 -9.38
CA PHE A 21 2.17 -17.00 -9.76
C PHE A 21 1.78 -15.90 -8.77
N GLN A 22 2.22 -16.04 -7.52
CA GLN A 22 1.94 -15.12 -6.42
C GLN A 22 2.25 -13.65 -6.73
N HIS A 23 3.36 -13.39 -7.44
CA HIS A 23 3.74 -12.02 -7.79
C HIS A 23 2.87 -11.41 -8.88
N CYS A 24 2.45 -12.19 -9.87
CA CYS A 24 1.57 -11.74 -10.94
C CYS A 24 0.17 -11.46 -10.38
N LEU A 25 -0.36 -12.35 -9.53
CA LEU A 25 -1.62 -12.12 -8.82
C LEU A 25 -1.61 -10.82 -8.02
N ARG A 26 -0.53 -10.56 -7.26
CA ARG A 26 -0.39 -9.32 -6.48
C ARG A 26 -0.38 -8.06 -7.35
N LEU A 27 0.27 -8.12 -8.52
CA LEU A 27 0.30 -6.99 -9.44
C LEU A 27 -1.08 -6.74 -10.07
N LEU A 28 -1.76 -7.82 -10.46
CA LEU A 28 -3.07 -7.77 -11.06
C LEU A 28 -4.12 -7.23 -10.09
N GLU A 29 -4.10 -7.69 -8.83
CA GLU A 29 -4.95 -7.15 -7.77
C GLU A 29 -4.70 -5.66 -7.53
N ARG A 30 -3.44 -5.22 -7.54
CA ARG A 30 -3.11 -3.81 -7.41
C ARG A 30 -3.64 -2.97 -8.57
N GLU A 31 -3.58 -3.49 -9.79
CA GLU A 31 -4.07 -2.78 -10.98
C GLU A 31 -5.60 -2.71 -11.00
N ILE A 32 -6.29 -3.77 -10.55
CA ILE A 32 -7.74 -3.79 -10.34
C ILE A 32 -8.14 -2.74 -9.28
N GLU A 33 -7.45 -2.72 -8.12
CA GLU A 33 -7.71 -1.72 -7.07
C GLU A 33 -7.47 -0.28 -7.53
N LYS A 34 -6.45 -0.07 -8.35
CA LYS A 34 -6.11 1.25 -8.88
C LYS A 34 -7.20 1.71 -9.86
N ASN A 35 -7.60 0.88 -10.82
CA ASN A 35 -8.68 1.20 -11.76
C ASN A 35 -10.02 1.46 -11.03
N GLN A 36 -10.29 0.78 -9.93
CA GLN A 36 -11.48 1.03 -9.10
C GLN A 36 -11.39 2.32 -8.26
N ARG A 37 -10.19 2.82 -7.96
CA ARG A 37 -9.97 4.02 -7.11
C ARG A 37 -9.68 5.29 -7.90
N ASP A 38 -9.16 5.18 -9.12
CA ASP A 38 -8.76 6.31 -9.97
C ASP A 38 -9.94 7.12 -10.53
N GLU A 39 -11.19 6.78 -10.20
CA GLU A 39 -12.35 7.63 -10.51
C GLU A 39 -12.42 8.94 -9.69
N GLY A 40 -11.52 9.21 -8.73
CA GLY A 40 -11.62 10.51 -8.03
C GLY A 40 -10.67 10.81 -6.88
N LYS A 41 -9.42 10.34 -6.90
CA LYS A 41 -8.44 10.75 -5.88
C LYS A 41 -7.11 11.17 -6.49
N GLU A 42 -7.09 12.39 -7.03
CA GLU A 42 -5.87 13.19 -6.94
C GLU A 42 -5.44 13.18 -5.47
N GLU A 43 -4.19 12.78 -5.20
CA GLU A 43 -3.61 12.79 -3.86
C GLU A 43 -3.94 14.15 -3.21
N GLU A 44 -4.66 14.13 -2.08
CA GLU A 44 -4.98 15.30 -1.26
C GLU A 44 -3.67 15.90 -0.71
N LYS A 45 -2.91 16.58 -1.57
CA LYS A 45 -1.62 17.20 -1.24
C LYS A 45 -1.77 18.46 -0.39
N PHE A 46 -2.99 18.97 -0.27
CA PHE A 46 -3.30 20.19 0.47
C PHE A 46 -4.22 19.88 1.64
N ILE A 47 -3.81 20.34 2.82
CA ILE A 47 -4.59 20.25 4.05
C ILE A 47 -5.35 21.55 4.22
N ASP A 48 -6.67 21.46 4.36
CA ASP A 48 -7.50 22.58 4.79
C ASP A 48 -7.39 22.77 6.30
N VAL A 49 -6.74 23.86 6.72
CA VAL A 49 -6.44 24.18 8.12
C VAL A 49 -7.68 24.69 8.87
N VAL A 50 -8.72 25.14 8.16
CA VAL A 50 -9.95 25.66 8.78
C VAL A 50 -10.89 24.53 9.20
N ILE A 51 -10.91 23.43 8.43
CA ILE A 51 -11.87 22.33 8.62
C ILE A 51 -11.36 21.27 9.62
N ASN A 52 -10.11 21.37 10.10
CA ASN A 52 -9.50 20.48 11.09
C ASN A 52 -9.83 18.98 10.88
N LYS A 53 -9.72 18.51 9.63
CA LYS A 53 -9.91 17.09 9.30
C LYS A 53 -8.74 16.26 9.77
N ASN A 54 -9.01 15.04 10.23
CA ASN A 54 -7.97 14.07 10.58
C ASN A 54 -7.12 13.72 9.34
N MET A 55 -5.80 13.81 9.48
CA MET A 55 -4.83 13.38 8.47
C MET A 55 -4.13 12.09 8.88
N LYS A 56 -3.72 11.29 7.89
CA LYS A 56 -2.89 10.09 8.13
C LYS A 56 -1.42 10.45 7.95
N LEU A 57 -0.64 10.32 9.02
CA LEU A 57 0.81 10.46 9.00
C LEU A 57 1.45 9.08 9.19
N GLY A 58 2.43 8.75 8.36
CA GLY A 58 3.20 7.51 8.47
C GLY A 58 4.69 7.80 8.26
N GLN A 59 5.51 7.44 9.24
CA GLN A 59 6.97 7.61 9.17
C GLN A 59 7.64 6.23 9.07
N LYS A 60 8.45 6.03 8.03
CA LYS A 60 9.30 4.84 7.92
C LYS A 60 10.61 5.11 8.64
N VAL A 61 10.89 4.33 9.69
CA VAL A 61 12.16 4.39 10.44
C VAL A 61 12.99 3.14 10.11
N LEU A 62 14.27 3.33 9.80
CA LEU A 62 15.17 2.23 9.46
C LEU A 62 15.65 1.52 10.73
N ILE A 63 15.46 0.20 10.81
CA ILE A 63 16.04 -0.63 11.88
C ILE A 63 17.40 -1.16 11.39
N PRO A 64 18.51 -0.91 12.11
CA PRO A 64 19.87 -1.28 11.69
C PRO A 64 20.15 -2.78 11.91
N VAL A 65 19.35 -3.65 11.29
CA VAL A 65 19.46 -5.13 11.41
C VAL A 65 20.80 -5.68 10.93
N LYS A 66 21.48 -4.96 10.02
CA LYS A 66 22.82 -5.32 9.54
C LYS A 66 23.92 -5.14 10.59
N GLN A 67 23.75 -4.20 11.52
CA GLN A 67 24.73 -3.91 12.56
C GLN A 67 24.42 -4.70 13.84
N PHE A 68 23.13 -4.97 14.10
CA PHE A 68 22.68 -5.70 15.28
C PHE A 68 21.65 -6.80 14.90
N PRO A 69 22.12 -7.98 14.44
CA PRO A 69 21.23 -9.06 14.00
C PRO A 69 20.38 -9.68 15.13
N LYS A 70 20.78 -9.52 16.40
CA LYS A 70 20.06 -10.06 17.58
C LYS A 70 18.83 -9.24 17.99
N VAL A 71 18.59 -8.11 17.32
CA VAL A 71 17.66 -7.06 17.76
C VAL A 71 16.35 -7.11 16.96
N SER A 72 16.27 -7.87 15.86
CA SER A 72 15.12 -7.87 14.93
C SER A 72 13.78 -8.23 15.56
N ASP A 73 13.75 -9.18 16.49
CA ASP A 73 12.48 -9.81 16.89
C ASP A 73 11.74 -9.06 18.01
N LYS A 74 12.41 -8.09 18.66
CA LYS A 74 11.85 -7.31 19.79
C LYS A 74 12.05 -5.80 19.67
N ALA A 75 12.77 -5.33 18.65
CA ALA A 75 13.14 -3.92 18.55
C ALA A 75 11.99 -3.00 18.15
N ALA A 76 11.06 -3.46 17.31
CA ALA A 76 9.92 -2.63 16.93
C ALA A 76 9.13 -2.23 18.19
N ASP A 77 8.86 -3.18 19.08
CA ASP A 77 8.06 -2.94 20.28
C ASP A 77 8.78 -2.10 21.35
N ILE A 78 10.12 -2.13 21.39
CA ILE A 78 10.92 -1.38 22.39
C ILE A 78 11.35 0.01 21.88
N TYR A 79 11.71 0.14 20.61
CA TYR A 79 12.21 1.41 20.07
C TYR A 79 11.10 2.37 19.62
N ILE A 80 9.95 1.87 19.16
CA ILE A 80 8.81 2.74 18.78
C ILE A 80 8.37 3.65 19.94
N PRO A 81 8.17 3.16 21.19
CA PRO A 81 7.82 4.03 22.30
C PRO A 81 8.97 4.89 22.84
N LEU A 82 10.23 4.65 22.44
CA LEU A 82 11.39 5.46 22.88
C LEU A 82 11.64 6.69 21.98
N ILE A 83 11.03 6.72 20.78
CA ILE A 83 11.21 7.77 19.78
C ILE A 83 10.03 8.78 19.77
N LEU A 84 8.91 8.42 20.39
CA LEU A 84 7.74 9.29 20.63
C LEU A 84 7.80 9.93 22.02
#